data_AF-A0A7X3UI88-F1
#
_entry.id   AF-A0A7X3UI88-F1
#
_cell.length_a   1.000
_cell.length_b   1.000
_cell.length_c   1.000
_cell.angle_alpha   90.00
_cell.angle_beta   90.00
_cell.angle_gamma   90.00
#
_symmetry.space_group_name_H-M   'P 1'
#
loop_
_entity.id
_entity.type
_entity.pdbx_description
1 polymer ?
#
loop_
_entity_poly.entity_id
_entity_poly.type
_entity_poly.pdbx_seq_one_letter_code
_entity_poly.pdbx_strand_id
1 'polypeptide(L)'
;MAGAIGIAAVVVLALLVMFWEWLSGGDSGSTTIRNVALVLAGAAALGLAGWRSTVADRQSKTAQQGLLNERYQKGAEMLGSDVLSVRLAGIYALQRLATEHPGQYHLQVMRLFCAFVRLPTEDQVLESARTPVRPGSPLGLRQDVESVIDVIGSRDSTSIALEREADHILDLRGADLCGGRIFDSDLSGGVFHRANLSGMYVANTDFRGASFRDADLSKAQFFDVSFTGAHLSLANLSGAMLQGVELVRMNLHHVNLSGANLGGANLSGSILQYAKLSKAALDDANLSEASFLKADLSRSLLIGADLSGARVVDTDLTSANISDANLSGVQFSLGGQQPANGLTQSQLDQARADPENPPNLLGVLDAETNQQLVWHGRPL
;
A
#
# COMPACT_ATOMS: atom_id res chain seq x y z
N MET A 1 -14.93 23.67 -38.07
CA MET A 1 -15.10 24.79 -39.01
C MET A 1 -15.52 24.33 -40.41
N ALA A 2 -14.93 23.28 -41.00
CA ALA A 2 -15.26 22.80 -42.35
C ALA A 2 -16.76 22.49 -42.60
N GLY A 3 -17.47 21.89 -41.63
CA GLY A 3 -18.90 21.58 -41.78
C GLY A 3 -19.84 22.80 -41.83
N ALA A 4 -19.53 23.87 -41.08
CA ALA A 4 -20.30 25.11 -41.09
C ALA A 4 -20.10 25.88 -42.41
N ILE A 5 -18.89 25.83 -42.96
CA ILE A 5 -18.53 26.45 -44.24
C ILE A 5 -19.24 25.74 -45.41
N GLY A 6 -19.29 24.41 -45.40
CA GLY A 6 -19.97 23.63 -46.44
C GLY A 6 -21.49 23.86 -46.48
N ILE A 7 -22.13 23.94 -45.32
CA ILE A 7 -23.57 24.20 -45.22
C ILE A 7 -23.91 25.64 -45.64
N ALA A 8 -23.13 26.63 -45.18
CA ALA A 8 -23.30 28.01 -45.60
C ALA A 8 -23.11 28.16 -47.12
N ALA A 9 -22.14 27.47 -47.70
CA ALA A 9 -21.92 27.46 -49.15
C ALA A 9 -23.10 26.88 -49.92
N VAL A 10 -23.73 25.79 -49.45
CA VAL A 10 -24.93 25.20 -50.09
C VAL A 10 -26.14 26.13 -50.01
N VAL A 11 -26.35 26.79 -48.86
CA VAL A 11 -27.43 27.78 -48.70
C VAL A 11 -27.21 28.99 -49.62
N VAL A 12 -25.96 29.49 -49.69
CA VAL A 12 -25.60 30.58 -50.60
C VAL A 12 -25.77 30.16 -52.05
N LEU A 13 -25.39 28.94 -52.43
CA LEU A 13 -25.58 28.42 -53.78
C LEU A 13 -27.06 28.31 -54.15
N ALA A 14 -27.90 27.81 -53.24
CA ALA A 14 -29.34 27.73 -53.45
C ALA A 14 -29.99 29.12 -53.60
N LEU A 15 -29.59 30.09 -52.77
CA LEU A 15 -30.04 31.48 -52.88
C LEU A 15 -29.58 32.13 -54.19
N LEU A 16 -28.36 31.86 -54.64
CA LEU A 16 -27.84 32.35 -55.93
C LEU A 16 -28.59 31.76 -57.11
N VAL A 17 -28.95 30.47 -57.07
CA VAL A 17 -29.77 29.82 -58.11
C VAL A 17 -31.19 30.41 -58.16
N MET A 18 -31.82 30.62 -57.01
CA MET A 18 -33.14 31.27 -56.93
C MET A 18 -33.10 32.73 -57.40
N PHE A 19 -32.03 33.46 -57.08
CA PHE A 19 -31.82 34.85 -57.51
C PHE A 19 -31.57 34.95 -59.02
N TRP A 20 -30.82 34.01 -59.59
CA TRP A 20 -30.57 33.92 -61.04
C TRP A 20 -31.86 33.67 -61.83
N GLU A 21 -32.78 32.83 -61.31
CA GLU A 21 -34.08 32.60 -61.94
C GLU A 21 -34.99 33.82 -61.92
N TRP A 22 -35.02 34.56 -60.80
CA TRP A 22 -35.76 35.82 -60.70
C TRP A 22 -35.30 36.83 -61.76
N LEU A 23 -34.01 36.82 -62.11
CA LEU A 23 -33.44 37.64 -63.17
C LEU A 23 -33.73 37.12 -64.59
N SER A 24 -33.91 35.81 -64.80
CA SER A 24 -33.96 35.20 -66.14
C SER A 24 -35.36 35.02 -66.76
N GLY A 25 -36.45 35.25 -66.03
CA GLY A 25 -37.80 35.47 -66.60
C GLY A 25 -38.33 34.41 -67.60
N GLY A 26 -38.24 33.11 -67.29
CA GLY A 26 -38.65 32.02 -68.21
C GLY A 26 -39.79 31.13 -67.69
N ASP A 27 -40.87 30.99 -68.46
CA ASP A 27 -42.14 30.34 -68.05
C ASP A 27 -42.20 28.79 -68.22
N SER A 28 -41.13 28.10 -68.65
CA SER A 28 -41.18 26.65 -68.94
C SER A 28 -40.15 25.76 -68.21
N GLY A 29 -39.22 26.33 -67.44
CA GLY A 29 -38.27 25.59 -66.56
C GLY A 29 -38.70 25.48 -65.09
N SER A 30 -39.84 26.11 -64.76
CA SER A 30 -40.27 26.53 -63.41
C SER A 30 -40.55 25.41 -62.41
N THR A 31 -40.99 24.21 -62.84
CA THR A 31 -41.35 23.13 -61.89
C THR A 31 -40.16 22.26 -61.52
N THR A 32 -39.31 21.90 -62.47
CA THR A 32 -38.13 21.06 -62.25
C THR A 32 -37.10 21.80 -61.41
N ILE A 33 -36.84 23.08 -61.71
CA ILE A 33 -35.86 23.88 -60.98
C ILE A 33 -36.34 24.18 -59.55
N ARG A 34 -37.64 24.46 -59.37
CA ARG A 34 -38.26 24.59 -58.04
C ARG A 34 -38.18 23.31 -57.21
N ASN A 35 -38.40 22.15 -57.81
CA ASN A 35 -38.27 20.86 -57.12
C ASN A 35 -36.82 20.57 -56.74
N VAL A 36 -35.85 20.86 -57.61
CA VAL A 36 -34.42 20.76 -57.30
C VAL A 36 -34.04 21.72 -56.16
N ALA A 37 -34.51 22.97 -56.19
CA ALA A 37 -34.29 23.94 -55.13
C ALA A 37 -34.88 23.50 -53.78
N LEU A 38 -36.08 22.92 -53.78
CA LEU A 38 -36.71 22.36 -52.57
C LEU A 38 -35.93 21.17 -52.00
N VAL A 39 -35.43 20.26 -52.86
CA VAL A 39 -34.60 19.13 -52.43
C VAL A 39 -33.27 19.62 -51.85
N LEU A 40 -32.62 20.61 -52.49
CA LEU A 40 -31.39 21.22 -51.98
C LEU A 40 -31.61 21.94 -50.64
N ALA A 41 -32.73 22.66 -50.49
CA ALA A 41 -33.10 23.31 -49.24
C ALA A 41 -33.39 22.27 -48.13
N GLY A 42 -34.09 21.18 -48.46
CA GLY A 42 -34.32 20.07 -47.53
C GLY A 42 -33.03 19.38 -47.09
N ALA A 43 -32.10 19.14 -48.02
CA ALA A 43 -30.78 18.58 -47.71
C ALA A 43 -29.94 19.51 -46.82
N ALA A 44 -29.96 20.82 -47.09
CA ALA A 44 -29.29 21.82 -46.26
C ALA A 44 -29.90 21.91 -44.84
N ALA A 45 -31.23 21.84 -44.74
CA ALA A 45 -31.93 21.82 -43.45
C ALA A 45 -31.58 20.58 -42.61
N LEU A 46 -31.52 19.40 -43.23
CA LEU A 46 -31.07 18.17 -42.57
C LEU A 46 -29.60 18.25 -42.12
N GLY A 47 -28.72 18.83 -42.96
CA GLY A 47 -27.33 19.09 -42.61
C GLY A 47 -27.18 20.04 -41.42
N LEU A 48 -27.96 21.13 -41.38
CA LEU A 48 -28.02 22.07 -40.24
C LEU A 48 -28.54 21.42 -38.97
N ALA A 49 -29.59 20.60 -39.06
CA ALA A 49 -30.14 19.86 -37.94
C ALA A 49 -29.13 18.86 -37.38
N GLY A 50 -28.45 18.10 -38.26
CA GLY A 50 -27.36 17.20 -37.88
C GLY A 50 -26.20 17.95 -37.22
N TRP A 51 -25.76 19.08 -37.79
CA TRP A 51 -24.70 19.90 -37.20
C TRP A 51 -25.11 20.48 -35.84
N ARG A 52 -26.31 21.08 -35.71
CA ARG A 52 -26.83 21.58 -34.42
C ARG A 52 -26.91 20.48 -33.38
N SER A 53 -27.35 19.28 -33.76
CA SER A 53 -27.36 18.12 -32.87
C SER A 53 -25.96 17.77 -32.37
N THR A 54 -24.96 17.70 -33.26
CA THR A 54 -23.56 17.45 -32.85
C THR A 54 -22.96 18.55 -31.99
N VAL A 55 -23.31 19.82 -32.22
CA VAL A 55 -22.84 20.96 -31.42
C VAL A 55 -23.50 20.95 -30.04
N ALA A 56 -24.80 20.71 -29.97
CA ALA A 56 -25.54 20.59 -28.72
C ALA A 56 -25.02 19.41 -27.87
N ASP A 57 -24.72 18.27 -28.49
CA ASP A 57 -24.14 17.11 -27.80
C ASP A 57 -22.74 17.44 -27.23
N ARG A 58 -21.90 18.14 -27.99
CA ARG A 58 -20.59 18.63 -27.51
C ARG A 58 -20.72 19.65 -26.37
N GLN A 59 -21.67 20.58 -26.47
CA GLN A 59 -21.91 21.58 -25.43
C GLN A 59 -22.42 20.92 -24.14
N SER A 60 -23.32 19.95 -24.25
CA SER A 60 -23.83 19.18 -23.10
C SER A 60 -22.70 18.44 -22.38
N LYS A 61 -21.87 17.71 -23.13
CA LYS A 61 -20.69 17.01 -22.58
C LYS A 61 -19.72 17.95 -21.88
N THR A 62 -19.47 19.13 -22.47
CA THR A 62 -18.59 20.15 -21.88
C THR A 62 -19.18 20.73 -20.60
N ALA A 63 -20.49 21.00 -20.57
CA ALA A 63 -21.18 21.51 -19.39
C ALA A 63 -21.19 20.49 -18.23
N GLN A 64 -21.43 19.21 -18.54
CA GLN A 64 -21.36 18.13 -17.56
C GLN A 64 -19.95 17.99 -16.97
N GLN A 65 -18.90 18.04 -17.80
CA GLN A 65 -17.52 18.05 -17.33
C GLN A 65 -17.21 19.26 -16.44
N GLY A 66 -17.72 20.44 -16.78
CA GLY A 66 -17.58 21.66 -15.97
C GLY A 66 -18.14 21.48 -14.56
N LEU A 67 -19.35 20.92 -14.44
CA LEU A 67 -19.98 20.65 -13.14
C LEU A 67 -19.17 19.66 -12.29
N LEU A 68 -18.65 18.59 -12.89
CA LEU A 68 -17.85 17.60 -12.18
C LEU A 68 -16.51 18.19 -11.69
N ASN A 69 -15.87 19.02 -12.51
CA ASN A 69 -14.66 19.74 -12.12
C ASN A 69 -14.93 20.71 -10.95
N GLU A 70 -16.07 21.39 -10.95
CA GLU A 70 -16.47 22.27 -9.84
C GLU A 70 -16.69 21.47 -8.55
N ARG A 71 -17.31 20.29 -8.63
CA ARG A 71 -17.45 19.38 -7.47
C ARG A 71 -16.10 18.92 -6.92
N TYR A 72 -15.17 18.56 -7.81
CA TYR A 72 -13.81 18.20 -7.40
C TYR A 72 -13.11 19.37 -6.70
N GLN A 73 -13.12 20.56 -7.31
CA GLN A 73 -12.48 21.76 -6.75
C GLN A 73 -13.05 22.11 -5.38
N LYS A 74 -14.38 22.09 -5.24
CA LYS A 74 -15.05 22.37 -3.97
C LYS A 74 -14.71 21.32 -2.91
N GLY A 75 -14.69 20.03 -3.27
CA GLY A 75 -14.28 18.98 -2.35
C GLY A 75 -12.83 19.14 -1.88
N ALA A 76 -11.92 19.52 -2.80
CA ALA A 76 -10.52 19.79 -2.47
C ALA A 76 -10.35 21.02 -1.57
N GLU A 77 -11.12 22.09 -1.79
CA GLU A 77 -11.15 23.27 -0.92
C GLU A 77 -11.62 22.90 0.50
N MET A 78 -12.67 22.07 0.59
CA MET A 78 -13.21 21.60 1.86
C MET A 78 -12.20 20.78 2.69
N LEU A 79 -11.30 20.03 2.05
CA LEU A 79 -10.20 19.32 2.74
C LEU A 79 -9.23 20.26 3.47
N GLY A 80 -9.04 21.48 2.95
CA GLY A 80 -8.16 22.49 3.54
C GLY A 80 -8.80 23.28 4.69
N SER A 81 -10.05 22.99 5.06
CA SER A 81 -10.75 23.72 6.12
C SER A 81 -10.23 23.39 7.51
N ASP A 82 -10.14 24.38 8.39
CA ASP A 82 -9.84 24.15 9.82
C ASP A 82 -10.98 23.41 10.54
N VAL A 83 -12.18 23.36 9.96
CA VAL A 83 -13.36 22.72 10.54
C VAL A 83 -13.45 21.25 10.12
N LEU A 84 -13.35 20.34 11.09
CA LEU A 84 -13.37 18.88 10.85
C LEU A 84 -14.60 18.41 10.05
N SER A 85 -15.79 18.89 10.38
CA SER A 85 -17.01 18.49 9.67
C SER A 85 -17.01 18.90 8.20
N VAL A 86 -16.38 20.03 7.86
CA VAL A 86 -16.19 20.48 6.48
C VAL A 86 -15.19 19.57 5.76
N ARG A 87 -14.07 19.22 6.41
CA ARG A 87 -13.11 18.27 5.85
C ARG A 87 -13.73 16.91 5.56
N LEU A 88 -14.48 16.34 6.52
CA LEU A 88 -15.19 15.07 6.34
C LEU A 88 -16.19 15.14 5.17
N ALA A 89 -16.96 16.22 5.06
CA ALA A 89 -17.87 16.40 3.93
C ALA A 89 -17.12 16.48 2.59
N GLY A 90 -15.93 17.10 2.57
CA GLY A 90 -15.03 17.12 1.41
C GLY A 90 -14.53 15.72 1.03
N ILE A 91 -14.09 14.93 2.02
CA ILE A 91 -13.64 13.54 1.84
C ILE A 91 -14.74 12.70 1.19
N TYR A 92 -15.94 12.69 1.74
CA TYR A 92 -17.04 11.89 1.20
C TYR A 92 -17.53 12.39 -0.17
N ALA A 93 -17.48 13.70 -0.43
CA ALA A 93 -17.82 14.26 -1.74
C ALA A 93 -16.81 13.81 -2.81
N LEU A 94 -15.51 13.82 -2.50
CA LEU A 94 -14.45 13.36 -3.38
C LEU A 94 -14.47 11.84 -3.58
N GLN A 95 -14.71 11.07 -2.51
CA GLN A 95 -14.92 9.62 -2.60
C GLN A 95 -16.04 9.30 -3.56
N ARG A 96 -17.21 9.92 -3.38
CA ARG A 96 -18.37 9.72 -4.24
C ARG A 96 -18.06 10.06 -5.70
N LEU A 97 -17.31 11.14 -5.94
CA LEU A 97 -16.89 11.52 -7.29
C LEU A 97 -15.97 10.45 -7.92
N ALA A 98 -15.02 9.91 -7.15
CA ALA A 98 -14.14 8.83 -7.59
C ALA A 98 -14.94 7.55 -7.91
N THR A 99 -15.93 7.21 -7.09
CA THR A 99 -16.78 6.02 -7.29
C THR A 99 -17.74 6.17 -8.48
N GLU A 100 -18.37 7.34 -8.65
CA GLU A 100 -19.32 7.59 -9.75
C GLU A 100 -18.61 7.76 -11.11
N HIS A 101 -17.37 8.26 -11.10
CA HIS A 101 -16.61 8.58 -12.31
C HIS A 101 -15.14 8.11 -12.25
N PRO A 102 -14.89 6.79 -12.10
CA PRO A 102 -13.57 6.26 -11.80
C PRO A 102 -12.53 6.56 -12.88
N GLY A 103 -12.89 6.43 -14.16
CA GLY A 103 -11.96 6.71 -15.28
C GLY A 103 -11.48 8.16 -15.40
N GLN A 104 -12.14 9.12 -14.73
CA GLN A 104 -11.77 10.53 -14.79
C GLN A 104 -11.17 11.03 -13.47
N TYR A 105 -11.77 10.66 -12.34
CA TYR A 105 -11.44 11.28 -11.04
C TYR A 105 -10.77 10.35 -10.05
N HIS A 106 -10.82 9.02 -10.22
CA HIS A 106 -10.23 8.08 -9.25
C HIS A 106 -8.77 8.42 -8.92
N LEU A 107 -7.91 8.47 -9.94
CA LEU A 107 -6.48 8.75 -9.75
C LEU A 107 -6.22 10.15 -9.18
N GLN A 108 -7.04 11.14 -9.54
CA GLN A 108 -6.89 12.51 -9.05
C GLN A 108 -7.23 12.58 -7.56
N VAL A 109 -8.33 11.95 -7.16
CA VAL A 109 -8.79 11.86 -5.78
C VAL A 109 -7.79 11.06 -4.93
N MET A 110 -7.30 9.91 -5.40
CA MET A 110 -6.31 9.11 -4.66
C MET A 110 -5.00 9.87 -4.44
N ARG A 111 -4.52 10.63 -5.44
CA ARG A 111 -3.34 11.49 -5.29
C ARG A 111 -3.56 12.59 -4.26
N LEU A 112 -4.73 13.23 -4.29
CA LEU A 112 -5.10 14.28 -3.35
C LEU A 112 -5.19 13.74 -1.92
N PHE A 113 -5.80 12.57 -1.75
CA PHE A 113 -5.91 11.87 -0.46
C PHE A 113 -4.56 11.42 0.08
N CYS A 114 -3.70 10.83 -0.74
CA CYS A 114 -2.32 10.51 -0.35
C CYS A 114 -1.56 11.77 0.10
N ALA A 115 -1.71 12.88 -0.63
CA ALA A 115 -1.11 14.16 -0.25
C ALA A 115 -1.66 14.69 1.08
N PHE A 116 -2.98 14.61 1.29
CA PHE A 116 -3.64 15.05 2.53
C PHE A 116 -3.17 14.26 3.75
N VAL A 117 -3.04 12.94 3.63
CA VAL A 117 -2.57 12.05 4.73
C VAL A 117 -1.12 12.34 5.11
N ARG A 118 -0.30 12.79 4.15
CA ARG A 118 1.12 13.08 4.37
C ARG A 118 1.39 14.44 5.02
N LEU A 119 0.40 15.32 5.10
CA LEU A 119 0.58 16.66 5.68
C LEU A 119 0.33 16.63 7.19
N PRO A 120 1.33 16.95 8.03
CA PRO A 120 1.11 17.15 9.44
C PRO A 120 0.27 18.41 9.66
N THR A 121 -0.69 18.36 10.57
CA THR A 121 -1.45 19.56 10.99
C THR A 121 -0.61 20.46 11.90
N GLU A 122 -0.90 21.77 11.94
CA GLU A 122 -0.26 22.69 12.89
C GLU A 122 -0.40 22.20 14.34
N ASP A 123 -1.56 21.63 14.71
CA ASP A 123 -1.77 21.04 16.03
C ASP A 123 -0.83 19.86 16.31
N GLN A 124 -0.61 18.95 15.36
CA GLN A 124 0.36 17.85 15.49
C GLN A 124 1.80 18.36 15.58
N VAL A 125 2.16 19.41 14.84
CA VAL A 125 3.49 20.03 14.92
C VAL A 125 3.69 20.69 16.28
N LEU A 126 2.66 21.35 16.82
CA LEU A 126 2.72 22.01 18.13
C LEU A 126 2.71 21.00 19.28
N GLU A 127 1.98 19.90 19.17
CA GLU A 127 1.86 18.87 20.21
C GLU A 127 3.10 17.96 20.26
N SER A 128 3.67 17.61 19.11
CA SER A 128 4.98 16.94 19.02
C SER A 128 6.14 17.81 19.52
N ALA A 129 6.04 19.14 19.37
CA ALA A 129 7.04 20.08 19.90
C ALA A 129 6.91 20.34 21.42
N ARG A 130 5.72 20.16 22.00
CA ARG A 130 5.44 20.48 23.42
C ARG A 130 5.59 19.29 24.37
N THR A 131 5.54 18.08 23.86
CA THR A 131 5.61 16.86 24.67
C THR A 131 6.49 15.83 23.98
N PRO A 132 7.60 15.35 24.61
CA PRO A 132 8.17 14.09 24.16
C PRO A 132 7.06 13.05 24.28
N VAL A 133 6.66 12.48 23.14
CA VAL A 133 5.61 11.45 23.04
C VAL A 133 5.80 10.48 24.19
N ARG A 134 4.92 10.52 25.19
CA ARG A 134 4.97 9.56 26.28
C ARG A 134 4.65 8.20 25.66
N PRO A 135 5.49 7.17 25.82
CA PRO A 135 5.14 5.86 25.32
C PRO A 135 3.84 5.39 25.99
N GLY A 136 2.74 5.38 25.24
CA GLY A 136 1.42 4.89 25.70
C GLY A 136 0.31 5.92 25.91
N SER A 137 0.47 7.21 25.53
CA SER A 137 -0.66 8.15 25.49
C SER A 137 -1.35 8.12 24.10
N PRO A 138 -2.64 7.74 24.00
CA PRO A 138 -3.37 7.62 22.75
C PRO A 138 -3.87 9.01 22.33
N LEU A 139 -3.02 9.83 21.74
CA LEU A 139 -3.52 10.78 20.76
C LEU A 139 -3.90 9.90 19.56
N GLY A 140 -5.18 9.52 19.51
CA GLY A 140 -5.72 8.72 18.41
C GLY A 140 -5.51 9.45 17.09
N LEU A 141 -5.37 8.67 16.02
CA LEU A 141 -5.26 9.18 14.67
C LEU A 141 -6.35 10.24 14.39
N ARG A 142 -5.96 11.33 13.72
CA ARG A 142 -6.88 12.40 13.33
C ARG A 142 -8.05 11.79 12.53
N GLN A 143 -9.28 12.10 12.92
CA GLN A 143 -10.49 11.43 12.37
C GLN A 143 -10.63 11.58 10.84
N ASP A 144 -10.21 12.70 10.29
CA ASP A 144 -10.19 12.95 8.84
C ASP A 144 -9.12 12.10 8.11
N VAL A 145 -7.96 11.86 8.73
CA VAL A 145 -6.91 10.97 8.21
C VAL A 145 -7.37 9.52 8.28
N GLU A 146 -7.98 9.10 9.39
CA GLU A 146 -8.62 7.78 9.51
C GLU A 146 -9.65 7.61 8.38
N SER A 147 -10.53 8.60 8.17
CA SER A 147 -11.52 8.57 7.08
C SER A 147 -10.89 8.51 5.69
N VAL A 148 -9.81 9.23 5.43
CA VAL A 148 -9.12 9.18 4.13
C VAL A 148 -8.43 7.84 3.92
N ILE A 149 -7.80 7.28 4.96
CA ILE A 149 -7.19 5.95 4.90
C ILE A 149 -8.26 4.88 4.65
N ASP A 150 -9.44 4.97 5.28
CA ASP A 150 -10.56 4.06 5.01
C ASP A 150 -11.01 4.16 3.55
N VAL A 151 -11.10 5.37 2.99
CA VAL A 151 -11.46 5.56 1.57
C VAL A 151 -10.40 4.97 0.64
N ILE A 152 -9.11 5.16 0.95
CA ILE A 152 -8.03 4.50 0.21
C ILE A 152 -8.12 2.98 0.39
N GLY A 153 -8.33 2.46 1.60
CA GLY A 153 -8.42 1.03 1.86
C GLY A 153 -9.60 0.35 1.17
N SER A 154 -10.73 1.05 1.01
CA SER A 154 -11.99 0.52 0.48
C SER A 154 -12.10 0.48 -1.06
N ARG A 155 -11.00 0.69 -1.79
CA ARG A 155 -11.00 0.66 -3.26
C ARG A 155 -11.42 -0.71 -3.80
N ASP A 156 -12.25 -0.71 -4.83
CA ASP A 156 -12.69 -1.93 -5.49
C ASP A 156 -11.66 -2.43 -6.53
N SER A 157 -11.87 -3.64 -7.03
CA SER A 157 -10.99 -4.27 -8.02
C SER A 157 -10.89 -3.48 -9.33
N THR A 158 -11.94 -2.78 -9.72
CA THR A 158 -11.96 -1.90 -10.91
C THR A 158 -11.00 -0.71 -10.72
N SER A 159 -11.08 -0.07 -9.56
CA SER A 159 -10.24 1.06 -9.18
C SER A 159 -8.77 0.65 -9.11
N ILE A 160 -8.47 -0.50 -8.50
CA ILE A 160 -7.12 -1.06 -8.43
C ILE A 160 -6.58 -1.41 -9.84
N ALA A 161 -7.44 -1.91 -10.74
CA ALA A 161 -7.03 -2.19 -12.12
C ALA A 161 -6.63 -0.91 -12.88
N LEU A 162 -7.40 0.18 -12.70
CA LEU A 162 -7.07 1.49 -13.28
C LEU A 162 -5.75 2.04 -12.74
N GLU A 163 -5.48 1.86 -11.45
CA GLU A 163 -4.21 2.26 -10.86
C GLU A 163 -3.03 1.49 -11.46
N ARG A 164 -3.18 0.18 -11.64
CA ARG A 164 -2.15 -0.66 -12.27
C ARG A 164 -1.90 -0.27 -13.73
N GLU A 165 -2.95 0.02 -14.49
CA GLU A 165 -2.82 0.48 -15.89
C GLU A 165 -2.09 1.83 -15.96
N ALA A 166 -2.32 2.70 -14.98
CA ALA A 166 -1.72 4.02 -14.91
C ALA A 166 -0.38 4.09 -14.17
N ASP A 167 0.18 2.94 -13.74
CA ASP A 167 1.35 2.85 -12.85
C ASP A 167 1.24 3.78 -11.64
N HIS A 168 0.04 3.87 -11.07
CA HIS A 168 -0.24 4.71 -9.91
C HIS A 168 0.24 4.04 -8.63
N ILE A 169 1.00 4.80 -7.85
CA ILE A 169 1.52 4.39 -6.55
C ILE A 169 0.73 5.11 -5.45
N LEU A 170 0.25 4.34 -4.48
CA LEU A 170 -0.22 4.89 -3.20
C LEU A 170 0.96 5.36 -2.36
N ASP A 171 1.27 6.65 -2.48
CA ASP A 171 2.38 7.27 -1.76
C ASP A 171 1.93 7.79 -0.40
N LEU A 172 2.20 7.01 0.65
CA LEU A 172 1.92 7.32 2.05
C LEU A 172 3.21 7.56 2.85
N ARG A 173 4.28 8.01 2.16
CA ARG A 173 5.59 8.23 2.77
C ARG A 173 5.54 9.35 3.80
N GLY A 174 6.10 9.09 4.98
CA GLY A 174 6.15 10.04 6.08
C GLY A 174 4.79 10.36 6.70
N ALA A 175 3.73 9.61 6.35
CA ALA A 175 2.42 9.77 6.97
C ALA A 175 2.49 9.48 8.48
N ASP A 176 1.77 10.26 9.28
CA ASP A 176 1.61 10.00 10.71
C ASP A 176 0.25 9.34 10.96
N LEU A 177 0.28 8.02 11.17
CA LEU A 177 -0.85 7.13 11.38
C LEU A 177 -0.86 6.56 12.82
N CYS A 178 -0.02 7.08 13.70
CA CYS A 178 0.20 6.59 15.06
C CYS A 178 -1.10 6.36 15.84
N GLY A 179 -1.22 5.18 16.47
CA GLY A 179 -2.37 4.81 17.30
C GLY A 179 -3.70 4.70 16.55
N GLY A 180 -3.70 4.80 15.22
CA GLY A 180 -4.87 4.66 14.37
C GLY A 180 -5.37 3.23 14.25
N ARG A 181 -6.49 3.09 13.53
CA ARG A 181 -7.08 1.80 13.21
C ARG A 181 -7.25 1.68 11.71
N ILE A 182 -6.97 0.49 11.18
CA ILE A 182 -7.21 0.15 9.78
C ILE A 182 -7.88 -1.22 9.74
N PHE A 183 -9.03 -1.28 9.08
CA PHE A 183 -9.86 -2.48 8.96
C PHE A 183 -10.27 -2.73 7.53
N ASP A 184 -10.38 -4.00 7.16
CA ASP A 184 -11.02 -4.45 5.93
C ASP A 184 -10.54 -3.66 4.70
N SER A 185 -9.22 -3.47 4.62
CA SER A 185 -8.58 -2.50 3.71
C SER A 185 -7.62 -3.18 2.74
N ASP A 186 -7.65 -2.78 1.47
CA ASP A 186 -6.59 -3.05 0.51
C ASP A 186 -5.63 -1.87 0.47
N LEU A 187 -4.41 -2.07 0.98
CA LEU A 187 -3.29 -1.13 0.90
C LEU A 187 -2.10 -1.79 0.17
N SER A 188 -2.39 -2.74 -0.73
CA SER A 188 -1.40 -3.46 -1.52
C SER A 188 -0.60 -2.50 -2.41
N GLY A 189 0.69 -2.76 -2.54
CA GLY A 189 1.64 -1.91 -3.25
C GLY A 189 1.88 -0.53 -2.64
N GLY A 190 1.29 -0.22 -1.48
CA GLY A 190 1.44 1.07 -0.82
C GLY A 190 2.87 1.35 -0.37
N VAL A 191 3.28 2.63 -0.44
CA VAL A 191 4.61 3.07 -0.04
C VAL A 191 4.52 3.86 1.27
N PHE A 192 4.93 3.22 2.36
CA PHE A 192 4.90 3.72 3.73
C PHE A 192 6.29 4.12 4.22
N HIS A 193 7.22 4.50 3.33
CA HIS A 193 8.59 4.81 3.77
C HIS A 193 8.61 5.91 4.81
N ARG A 194 9.30 5.68 5.93
CA ARG A 194 9.40 6.61 7.07
C ARG A 194 8.05 7.04 7.66
N ALA A 195 6.97 6.33 7.36
CA ALA A 195 5.68 6.59 7.98
C ALA A 195 5.70 6.14 9.46
N ASN A 196 4.94 6.84 10.30
CA ASN A 196 4.73 6.47 11.69
C ASN A 196 3.40 5.72 11.80
N LEU A 197 3.48 4.40 11.95
CA LEU A 197 2.37 3.47 12.21
C LEU A 197 2.44 2.91 13.64
N SER A 198 3.18 3.56 14.54
CA SER A 198 3.41 3.03 15.88
C SER A 198 2.11 2.92 16.68
N GLY A 199 1.94 1.82 17.40
CA GLY A 199 0.76 1.53 18.21
C GLY A 199 -0.55 1.36 17.43
N MET A 200 -0.52 1.28 16.10
CA MET A 200 -1.72 1.07 15.29
C MET A 200 -2.35 -0.30 15.55
N TYR A 201 -3.66 -0.38 15.38
CA TYR A 201 -4.38 -1.64 15.32
C TYR A 201 -4.84 -1.89 13.88
N VAL A 202 -4.30 -2.95 13.27
CA VAL A 202 -4.59 -3.30 11.88
C VAL A 202 -5.20 -4.69 11.84
N ALA A 203 -6.39 -4.80 11.26
CA ALA A 203 -7.02 -6.09 11.05
C ALA A 203 -7.57 -6.25 9.62
N ASN A 204 -7.60 -7.50 9.13
CA ASN A 204 -8.14 -7.86 7.82
C ASN A 204 -7.62 -6.96 6.68
N THR A 205 -6.32 -6.67 6.69
CA THR A 205 -5.72 -5.68 5.79
C THR A 205 -4.69 -6.33 4.87
N ASP A 206 -4.74 -5.96 3.60
CA ASP A 206 -3.81 -6.42 2.58
C ASP A 206 -2.67 -5.40 2.40
N PHE A 207 -1.45 -5.81 2.76
CA PHE A 207 -0.21 -5.07 2.51
C PHE A 207 0.70 -5.78 1.49
N ARG A 208 0.14 -6.61 0.61
CA ARG A 208 0.93 -7.34 -0.38
C ARG A 208 1.74 -6.39 -1.25
N GLY A 209 3.04 -6.66 -1.37
CA GLY A 209 3.97 -5.81 -2.13
C GLY A 209 4.17 -4.40 -1.58
N ALA A 210 3.59 -4.05 -0.43
CA ALA A 210 3.77 -2.74 0.17
C ALA A 210 5.21 -2.56 0.67
N SER A 211 5.67 -1.32 0.79
CA SER A 211 7.03 -1.00 1.22
C SER A 211 7.04 -0.13 2.47
N PHE A 212 7.62 -0.67 3.55
CA PHE A 212 7.70 -0.07 4.88
C PHE A 212 9.14 0.30 5.25
N ARG A 213 9.99 0.57 4.26
CA ARG A 213 11.39 0.92 4.50
C ARG A 213 11.51 2.09 5.48
N ASP A 214 12.27 1.91 6.55
CA ASP A 214 12.46 2.90 7.62
C ASP A 214 11.15 3.35 8.32
N ALA A 215 10.04 2.62 8.17
CA ALA A 215 8.78 2.94 8.83
C ALA A 215 8.79 2.52 10.30
N ASP A 216 8.07 3.25 11.15
CA ASP A 216 7.86 2.88 12.55
C ASP A 216 6.53 2.16 12.73
N LEU A 217 6.57 0.85 12.92
CA LEU A 217 5.43 -0.02 13.24
C LEU A 217 5.55 -0.54 14.69
N SER A 218 6.31 0.14 15.55
CA SER A 218 6.55 -0.32 16.91
C SER A 218 5.25 -0.39 17.70
N LYS A 219 5.07 -1.47 18.47
CA LYS A 219 3.86 -1.74 19.26
C LYS A 219 2.56 -1.83 18.45
N ALA A 220 2.62 -1.86 17.11
CA ALA A 220 1.45 -2.10 16.29
C ALA A 220 0.92 -3.52 16.50
N GLN A 221 -0.37 -3.70 16.31
CA GLN A 221 -1.04 -4.99 16.45
C GLN A 221 -1.61 -5.40 15.10
N PHE A 222 -1.24 -6.59 14.63
CA PHE A 222 -1.66 -7.12 13.34
C PHE A 222 -2.48 -8.39 13.53
N PHE A 223 -3.71 -8.38 13.01
CA PHE A 223 -4.62 -9.51 13.05
C PHE A 223 -5.12 -9.82 11.65
N ASP A 224 -4.87 -11.02 11.12
CA ASP A 224 -5.27 -11.39 9.76
C ASP A 224 -4.79 -10.38 8.70
N VAL A 225 -3.47 -10.13 8.69
CA VAL A 225 -2.83 -9.18 7.79
C VAL A 225 -1.91 -9.92 6.83
N SER A 226 -1.98 -9.57 5.55
CA SER A 226 -1.09 -10.14 4.54
C SER A 226 0.10 -9.22 4.25
N PHE A 227 1.30 -9.67 4.61
CA PHE A 227 2.56 -9.02 4.25
C PHE A 227 3.24 -9.67 3.03
N THR A 228 2.55 -10.52 2.27
CA THR A 228 3.18 -11.30 1.20
C THR A 228 3.88 -10.40 0.17
N GLY A 229 5.20 -10.57 0.02
CA GLY A 229 6.02 -9.75 -0.88
C GLY A 229 6.27 -8.32 -0.40
N ALA A 230 5.84 -7.95 0.80
CA ALA A 230 6.11 -6.63 1.36
C ALA A 230 7.61 -6.45 1.68
N HIS A 231 8.09 -5.21 1.67
CA HIS A 231 9.46 -4.86 2.01
C HIS A 231 9.51 -4.21 3.40
N LEU A 232 9.95 -4.97 4.41
CA LEU A 232 10.06 -4.53 5.81
C LEU A 232 11.52 -4.25 6.23
N SER A 233 12.47 -4.23 5.30
CA SER A 233 13.87 -3.93 5.60
C SER A 233 14.01 -2.58 6.30
N LEU A 234 14.81 -2.51 7.37
CA LEU A 234 15.02 -1.32 8.21
C LEU A 234 13.78 -0.83 8.98
N ALA A 235 12.63 -1.52 8.89
CA ALA A 235 11.44 -1.13 9.63
C ALA A 235 11.61 -1.37 11.14
N ASN A 236 10.97 -0.55 11.96
CA ASN A 236 10.88 -0.75 13.40
C ASN A 236 9.57 -1.44 13.77
N LEU A 237 9.62 -2.73 14.10
CA LEU A 237 8.50 -3.54 14.59
C LEU A 237 8.70 -3.89 16.08
N SER A 238 9.47 -3.11 16.83
CA SER A 238 9.76 -3.43 18.23
C SER A 238 8.48 -3.43 19.07
N GLY A 239 8.29 -4.48 19.86
CA GLY A 239 7.09 -4.69 20.67
C GLY A 239 5.80 -4.92 19.87
N ALA A 240 5.86 -5.11 18.54
CA ALA A 240 4.67 -5.36 17.74
C ALA A 240 4.04 -6.73 18.06
N MET A 241 2.72 -6.86 17.89
CA MET A 241 1.99 -8.12 17.97
C MET A 241 1.81 -8.69 16.56
N LEU A 242 2.56 -9.75 16.27
CA LEU A 242 2.68 -10.44 14.98
C LEU A 242 2.40 -11.94 15.15
N GLN A 243 1.55 -12.32 16.11
CA GLN A 243 1.27 -13.71 16.41
C GLN A 243 0.62 -14.39 15.18
N GLY A 244 1.17 -15.54 14.76
CA GLY A 244 0.65 -16.31 13.63
C GLY A 244 0.75 -15.64 12.26
N VAL A 245 1.52 -14.56 12.11
CA VAL A 245 1.63 -13.86 10.82
C VAL A 245 2.45 -14.68 9.81
N GLU A 246 2.13 -14.54 8.52
CA GLU A 246 2.86 -15.15 7.42
C GLU A 246 3.92 -14.17 6.87
N LEU A 247 5.19 -14.46 7.11
CA LEU A 247 6.36 -13.70 6.63
C LEU A 247 7.31 -14.58 5.80
N VAL A 248 6.78 -15.61 5.13
CA VAL A 248 7.56 -16.60 4.36
C VAL A 248 8.47 -15.94 3.32
N ARG A 249 9.76 -16.31 3.34
CA ARG A 249 10.79 -15.85 2.40
C ARG A 249 10.89 -14.32 2.28
N MET A 250 10.60 -13.60 3.37
CA MET A 250 10.67 -12.15 3.36
C MET A 250 12.09 -11.62 3.54
N ASN A 251 12.36 -10.45 2.95
CA ASN A 251 13.56 -9.69 3.24
C ASN A 251 13.33 -8.78 4.46
N LEU A 252 13.86 -9.22 5.60
CA LEU A 252 13.79 -8.57 6.91
C LEU A 252 15.16 -8.03 7.34
N HIS A 253 16.02 -7.69 6.38
CA HIS A 253 17.36 -7.17 6.65
C HIS A 253 17.31 -5.90 7.51
N HIS A 254 18.11 -5.87 8.59
CA HIS A 254 18.15 -4.79 9.58
C HIS A 254 16.80 -4.46 10.27
N VAL A 255 15.78 -5.33 10.20
CA VAL A 255 14.51 -5.07 10.89
C VAL A 255 14.72 -5.05 12.42
N ASN A 256 13.98 -4.20 13.13
CA ASN A 256 13.94 -4.24 14.59
C ASN A 256 12.66 -4.91 15.08
N LEU A 257 12.75 -6.15 15.53
CA LEU A 257 11.69 -6.95 16.16
C LEU A 257 11.91 -7.11 17.68
N SER A 258 12.73 -6.26 18.30
CA SER A 258 13.05 -6.39 19.73
C SER A 258 11.78 -6.37 20.57
N GLY A 259 11.57 -7.38 21.42
CA GLY A 259 10.39 -7.52 22.25
C GLY A 259 9.07 -7.78 21.51
N ALA A 260 9.10 -8.03 20.20
CA ALA A 260 7.90 -8.35 19.43
C ALA A 260 7.34 -9.74 19.79
N ASN A 261 6.04 -9.92 19.66
CA ASN A 261 5.39 -11.22 19.79
C ASN A 261 5.15 -11.82 18.41
N LEU A 262 5.91 -12.86 18.07
CA LEU A 262 5.89 -13.64 16.83
C LEU A 262 5.50 -15.09 17.12
N GLY A 263 4.80 -15.37 18.22
CA GLY A 263 4.40 -16.73 18.58
C GLY A 263 3.62 -17.40 17.44
N GLY A 264 4.02 -18.61 17.04
CA GLY A 264 3.42 -19.34 15.92
C GLY A 264 3.55 -18.68 14.55
N ALA A 265 4.30 -17.59 14.40
CA ALA A 265 4.49 -16.93 13.10
C ALA A 265 5.32 -17.80 12.14
N ASN A 266 5.08 -17.64 10.85
CA ASN A 266 5.81 -18.36 9.81
C ASN A 266 6.82 -17.43 9.12
N LEU A 267 8.09 -17.57 9.47
CA LEU A 267 9.23 -16.85 8.89
C LEU A 267 10.12 -17.77 8.04
N SER A 268 9.61 -18.93 7.61
CA SER A 268 10.41 -19.91 6.87
C SER A 268 11.11 -19.31 5.65
N GLY A 269 12.42 -19.58 5.51
CA GLY A 269 13.28 -19.08 4.45
C GLY A 269 13.54 -17.57 4.45
N SER A 270 13.15 -16.84 5.51
CA SER A 270 13.30 -15.38 5.56
C SER A 270 14.75 -14.94 5.81
N ILE A 271 15.07 -13.73 5.34
CA ILE A 271 16.40 -13.12 5.50
C ILE A 271 16.34 -12.10 6.65
N LEU A 272 16.75 -12.51 7.83
CA LEU A 272 16.83 -11.70 9.07
C LEU A 272 18.27 -11.25 9.38
N GLN A 273 19.08 -11.03 8.35
CA GLN A 273 20.47 -10.62 8.55
C GLN A 273 20.53 -9.25 9.22
N TYR A 274 21.37 -9.12 10.25
CA TYR A 274 21.49 -7.91 11.09
C TYR A 274 20.18 -7.46 11.76
N ALA A 275 19.18 -8.34 11.86
CA ALA A 275 17.93 -8.04 12.54
C ALA A 275 18.12 -7.99 14.06
N LYS A 276 17.34 -7.15 14.74
CA LYS A 276 17.29 -7.10 16.21
C LYS A 276 16.06 -7.84 16.69
N LEU A 277 16.23 -8.99 17.32
CA LEU A 277 15.18 -9.82 17.90
C LEU A 277 15.37 -10.00 19.42
N SER A 278 16.15 -9.12 20.06
CA SER A 278 16.37 -9.21 21.51
C SER A 278 15.02 -9.23 22.26
N LYS A 279 14.85 -10.18 23.18
CA LYS A 279 13.60 -10.37 23.94
C LYS A 279 12.34 -10.66 23.11
N ALA A 280 12.45 -10.97 21.82
CA ALA A 280 11.29 -11.35 21.01
C ALA A 280 10.71 -12.69 21.50
N ALA A 281 9.39 -12.84 21.45
CA ALA A 281 8.71 -14.11 21.68
C ALA A 281 8.47 -14.79 20.33
N LEU A 282 9.13 -15.90 20.08
CA LEU A 282 9.13 -16.71 18.86
C LEU A 282 8.70 -18.15 19.17
N ASP A 283 7.98 -18.35 20.28
CA ASP A 283 7.49 -19.66 20.70
C ASP A 283 6.64 -20.29 19.59
N ASP A 284 6.88 -21.56 19.28
CA ASP A 284 6.26 -22.33 18.20
C ASP A 284 6.36 -21.70 16.79
N ALA A 285 7.22 -20.70 16.59
CA ALA A 285 7.40 -20.07 15.28
C ALA A 285 8.10 -21.01 14.29
N ASN A 286 7.70 -20.95 13.02
CA ASN A 286 8.41 -21.62 11.95
C ASN A 286 9.53 -20.71 11.41
N LEU A 287 10.77 -21.03 11.76
CA LEU A 287 12.01 -20.34 11.37
C LEU A 287 12.87 -21.23 10.45
N SER A 288 12.29 -22.29 9.88
CA SER A 288 13.02 -23.23 9.04
C SER A 288 13.69 -22.51 7.87
N GLU A 289 14.94 -22.88 7.57
CA GLU A 289 15.76 -22.27 6.51
C GLU A 289 15.99 -20.75 6.62
N ALA A 290 15.57 -20.10 7.72
CA ALA A 290 15.75 -18.66 7.89
C ALA A 290 17.23 -18.30 8.11
N SER A 291 17.62 -17.09 7.71
CA SER A 291 18.99 -16.60 7.87
C SER A 291 19.08 -15.49 8.91
N PHE A 292 19.75 -15.77 10.02
CA PHE A 292 19.99 -14.87 11.15
C PHE A 292 21.43 -14.32 11.17
N LEU A 293 22.15 -14.32 10.05
CA LEU A 293 23.54 -13.85 10.01
C LEU A 293 23.68 -12.47 10.69
N LYS A 294 24.50 -12.37 11.74
CA LYS A 294 24.70 -11.13 12.50
C LYS A 294 23.47 -10.56 13.20
N ALA A 295 22.44 -11.37 13.42
CA ALA A 295 21.26 -10.98 14.17
C ALA A 295 21.51 -11.01 15.69
N ASP A 296 20.67 -10.29 16.42
CA ASP A 296 20.62 -10.31 17.88
C ASP A 296 19.35 -11.06 18.32
N LEU A 297 19.50 -12.30 18.79
CA LEU A 297 18.45 -13.12 19.40
C LEU A 297 18.60 -13.18 20.93
N SER A 298 19.36 -12.26 21.55
CA SER A 298 19.63 -12.30 22.98
C SER A 298 18.32 -12.23 23.78
N ARG A 299 18.18 -13.10 24.78
CA ARG A 299 16.99 -13.19 25.65
C ARG A 299 15.67 -13.45 24.92
N SER A 300 15.70 -13.89 23.67
CA SER A 300 14.48 -14.30 22.94
C SER A 300 13.90 -15.60 23.51
N LEU A 301 12.61 -15.81 23.30
CA LEU A 301 11.91 -17.06 23.62
C LEU A 301 11.68 -17.81 22.31
N LEU A 302 12.21 -19.02 22.19
CA LEU A 302 12.15 -19.88 21.00
C LEU A 302 11.62 -21.26 21.41
N ILE A 303 10.74 -21.33 22.41
CA ILE A 303 10.25 -22.60 22.95
C ILE A 303 9.47 -23.32 21.85
N GLY A 304 9.84 -24.55 21.51
CA GLY A 304 9.18 -25.33 20.46
C GLY A 304 9.35 -24.78 19.02
N ALA A 305 10.15 -23.72 18.82
CA ALA A 305 10.33 -23.11 17.51
C ALA A 305 11.04 -24.08 16.54
N ASP A 306 10.66 -24.04 15.26
CA ASP A 306 11.33 -24.82 14.22
C ASP A 306 12.45 -24.02 13.57
N LEU A 307 13.71 -24.28 13.94
CA LEU A 307 14.88 -23.68 13.30
C LEU A 307 15.53 -24.61 12.26
N SER A 308 14.86 -25.68 11.81
CA SER A 308 15.49 -26.67 10.94
C SER A 308 16.14 -26.03 9.69
N GLY A 309 17.41 -26.35 9.45
CA GLY A 309 18.20 -25.79 8.35
C GLY A 309 18.51 -24.29 8.43
N ALA A 310 18.15 -23.60 9.53
CA ALA A 310 18.42 -22.18 9.69
C ALA A 310 19.92 -21.87 9.77
N ARG A 311 20.29 -20.67 9.31
CA ARG A 311 21.67 -20.16 9.42
C ARG A 311 21.76 -19.16 10.57
N VAL A 312 22.42 -19.56 11.64
CA VAL A 312 22.54 -18.82 12.91
C VAL A 312 24.02 -18.48 13.18
N VAL A 313 24.71 -18.02 12.13
CA VAL A 313 26.15 -17.70 12.17
C VAL A 313 26.33 -16.26 12.63
N ASP A 314 27.35 -15.99 13.44
CA ASP A 314 27.62 -14.65 14.00
C ASP A 314 26.40 -14.06 14.72
N THR A 315 25.53 -14.93 15.25
CA THR A 315 24.28 -14.54 15.90
C THR A 315 24.47 -14.55 17.42
N ASP A 316 23.95 -13.53 18.09
CA ASP A 316 23.93 -13.48 19.56
C ASP A 316 22.72 -14.25 20.10
N LEU A 317 22.98 -15.36 20.79
CA LEU A 317 21.98 -16.21 21.45
C LEU A 317 22.05 -16.11 22.98
N THR A 318 22.73 -15.08 23.52
CA THR A 318 22.94 -14.90 24.95
C THR A 318 21.61 -14.94 25.69
N SER A 319 21.47 -15.92 26.59
CA SER A 319 20.25 -16.13 27.39
C SER A 319 18.96 -16.38 26.59
N ALA A 320 19.04 -16.78 25.31
CA ALA A 320 17.86 -17.21 24.56
C ALA A 320 17.29 -18.52 25.12
N ASN A 321 15.98 -18.67 25.15
CA ASN A 321 15.33 -19.92 25.56
C ASN A 321 15.00 -20.76 24.33
N ILE A 322 15.80 -21.80 24.06
CA ILE A 322 15.63 -22.73 22.93
C ILE A 322 15.05 -24.09 23.37
N SER A 323 14.32 -24.12 24.49
CA SER A 323 13.70 -25.36 24.99
C SER A 323 12.81 -25.99 23.94
N ASP A 324 13.00 -27.28 23.68
CA ASP A 324 12.27 -28.08 22.71
C ASP A 324 12.31 -27.58 21.25
N ALA A 325 13.15 -26.58 20.95
CA ALA A 325 13.34 -26.07 19.59
C ALA A 325 13.96 -27.14 18.68
N ASN A 326 13.54 -27.18 17.42
CA ASN A 326 14.11 -28.07 16.41
C ASN A 326 15.37 -27.45 15.80
N LEU A 327 16.53 -28.04 16.10
CA LEU A 327 17.85 -27.61 15.60
C LEU A 327 18.41 -28.49 14.48
N SER A 328 17.57 -29.31 13.85
CA SER A 328 18.02 -30.22 12.78
C SER A 328 18.69 -29.46 11.65
N GLY A 329 19.95 -29.77 11.36
CA GLY A 329 20.73 -29.14 10.29
C GLY A 329 21.02 -27.64 10.48
N VAL A 330 20.83 -27.08 11.68
CA VAL A 330 21.15 -25.67 11.95
C VAL A 330 22.63 -25.41 11.76
N GLN A 331 22.95 -24.32 11.05
CA GLN A 331 24.32 -23.87 10.84
C GLN A 331 24.68 -22.78 11.85
N PHE A 332 25.32 -23.14 12.96
CA PHE A 332 25.85 -22.17 13.93
C PHE A 332 27.24 -21.66 13.56
N SER A 333 27.92 -22.32 12.62
CA SER A 333 29.26 -21.94 12.16
C SER A 333 29.42 -22.24 10.68
N LEU A 334 30.09 -21.33 9.97
CA LEU A 334 30.47 -21.47 8.57
C LEU A 334 31.87 -20.88 8.37
N GLY A 335 32.70 -21.57 7.58
CA GLY A 335 34.05 -21.12 7.27
C GLY A 335 34.07 -19.70 6.71
N GLY A 336 34.91 -18.83 7.28
CA GLY A 336 35.03 -17.42 6.89
C GLY A 336 34.07 -16.46 7.59
N GLN A 337 33.25 -16.93 8.53
CA GLN A 337 32.41 -16.11 9.41
C GLN A 337 32.67 -16.46 10.88
N GLN A 338 32.23 -15.60 11.82
CA GLN A 338 32.29 -15.93 13.25
C GLN A 338 31.18 -16.94 13.60
N PRO A 339 31.45 -17.96 14.43
CA PRO A 339 30.39 -18.82 14.97
C PRO A 339 29.35 -18.04 15.79
N ALA A 340 28.19 -18.65 16.03
CA ALA A 340 27.22 -18.15 17.00
C ALA A 340 27.87 -17.96 18.37
N ASN A 341 27.38 -16.99 19.15
CA ASN A 341 27.85 -16.73 20.50
C ASN A 341 26.70 -16.78 21.52
N GLY A 342 27.03 -16.85 22.81
CA GLY A 342 26.04 -16.81 23.90
C GLY A 342 25.27 -18.12 24.14
N LEU A 343 25.52 -19.16 23.34
CA LEU A 343 24.95 -20.50 23.53
C LEU A 343 25.70 -21.27 24.62
N THR A 344 24.97 -21.99 25.48
CA THR A 344 25.50 -22.88 26.52
C THR A 344 25.09 -24.33 26.26
N GLN A 345 25.83 -25.27 26.83
CA GLN A 345 25.54 -26.69 26.77
C GLN A 345 24.18 -26.99 27.40
N SER A 346 23.83 -26.32 28.50
CA SER A 346 22.52 -26.48 29.15
C SER A 346 21.35 -26.05 28.26
N GLN A 347 21.50 -24.96 27.49
CA GLN A 347 20.50 -24.56 26.50
C GLN A 347 20.41 -25.59 25.36
N LEU A 348 21.55 -26.06 24.86
CA LEU A 348 21.61 -27.05 23.78
C LEU A 348 20.97 -28.39 24.17
N ASP A 349 21.16 -28.84 25.41
CA ASP A 349 20.58 -30.08 25.94
C ASP A 349 19.05 -30.02 26.04
N GLN A 350 18.49 -28.81 26.14
CA GLN A 350 17.05 -28.59 26.15
C GLN A 350 16.43 -28.55 24.75
N ALA A 351 17.23 -28.46 23.68
CA ALA A 351 16.74 -28.47 22.31
C ALA A 351 16.61 -29.90 21.76
N ARG A 352 16.01 -30.04 20.56
CA ARG A 352 15.79 -31.31 19.87
C ARG A 352 16.39 -31.26 18.46
N ALA A 353 16.80 -32.39 17.92
CA ALA A 353 17.21 -32.48 16.52
C ALA A 353 17.04 -33.91 15.99
N ASP A 354 16.90 -34.03 14.67
CA ASP A 354 17.02 -35.29 13.95
C ASP A 354 18.46 -35.83 14.09
N PRO A 355 18.66 -37.04 14.64
CA PRO A 355 19.98 -37.66 14.74
C PRO A 355 20.70 -37.85 13.41
N GLU A 356 19.98 -37.98 12.31
CA GLU A 356 20.55 -38.09 10.96
C GLU A 356 20.96 -36.73 10.38
N ASN A 357 20.52 -35.63 11.01
CA ASN A 357 20.82 -34.27 10.60
C ASN A 357 21.08 -33.35 11.81
N PRO A 358 22.17 -33.57 12.58
CA PRO A 358 22.47 -32.80 13.78
C PRO A 358 22.87 -31.35 13.46
N PRO A 359 22.78 -30.43 14.44
CA PRO A 359 23.26 -29.06 14.26
C PRO A 359 24.79 -29.01 14.04
N ASN A 360 25.25 -28.12 13.17
CA ASN A 360 26.67 -27.86 12.96
C ASN A 360 27.20 -26.88 14.01
N LEU A 361 27.92 -27.43 14.99
CA LEU A 361 28.49 -26.71 16.14
C LEU A 361 30.00 -26.45 16.01
N LEU A 362 30.62 -26.71 14.85
CA LEU A 362 32.07 -26.65 14.71
C LEU A 362 32.63 -25.26 15.08
N GLY A 363 33.47 -25.20 16.12
CA GLY A 363 34.07 -23.95 16.60
C GLY A 363 33.12 -23.06 17.42
N VAL A 364 31.90 -23.52 17.69
CA VAL A 364 30.99 -22.88 18.64
C VAL A 364 31.41 -23.28 20.06
N LEU A 365 31.70 -22.28 20.88
CA LEU A 365 32.12 -22.48 22.26
C LEU A 365 30.97 -22.18 23.22
N ASP A 366 30.90 -22.95 24.28
CA ASP A 366 30.02 -22.75 25.42
C ASP A 366 30.32 -21.41 26.08
N ALA A 367 29.29 -20.59 26.27
CA ALA A 367 29.43 -19.23 26.76
C ALA A 367 29.92 -19.13 28.22
N GLU A 368 29.80 -20.18 29.03
CA GLU A 368 30.18 -20.18 30.45
C GLU A 368 31.54 -20.84 30.69
N THR A 369 31.80 -21.95 30.01
CA THR A 369 32.97 -22.81 30.23
C THR A 369 34.05 -22.62 29.16
N ASN A 370 33.72 -21.94 28.05
CA ASN A 370 34.59 -21.77 26.88
C ASN A 370 35.06 -23.12 26.27
N GLN A 371 34.31 -24.20 26.51
CA GLN A 371 34.53 -25.51 25.92
C GLN A 371 33.76 -25.67 24.62
N GLN A 372 34.18 -26.59 23.76
CA GLN A 372 33.46 -26.90 22.52
C GLN A 372 32.08 -27.50 22.83
N LEU A 373 31.02 -26.92 22.26
CA LEU A 373 29.66 -27.47 22.40
C LEU A 373 29.50 -28.78 21.63
N VAL A 374 28.74 -29.70 22.20
CA VAL A 374 28.45 -31.02 21.62
C VAL A 374 26.96 -31.32 21.75
N TRP A 375 26.33 -31.80 20.68
CA TRP A 375 24.95 -32.26 20.74
C TRP A 375 24.87 -33.70 21.24
N HIS A 376 23.99 -33.98 22.21
CA HIS A 376 23.89 -35.26 22.91
C HIS A 376 22.73 -36.17 22.45
N GLY A 377 22.03 -35.87 21.37
CA GLY A 377 21.13 -36.86 20.76
C GLY A 377 19.64 -36.74 21.06
N ARG A 378 19.12 -35.65 21.65
CA ARG A 378 17.69 -35.55 22.01
C ARG A 378 16.81 -35.52 20.73
N PRO A 379 16.05 -36.58 20.43
CA PRO A 379 15.36 -36.72 19.14
C PRO A 379 14.05 -35.91 19.08
N LEU A 380 13.59 -35.64 17.85
CA LEU A 380 12.31 -34.99 17.49
C LEU A 380 11.05 -35.81 17.77
#